data_AF-A0A5C6ZHG4-F1
#
_entry.id   AF-A0A5C6ZHG4-F1
#
_cell.length_a   1.000
_cell.length_b   1.000
_cell.length_c   1.000
_cell.angle_alpha   90.00
_cell.angle_beta   90.00
_cell.angle_gamma   90.00
#
_symmetry.space_group_name_H-M   'P 1'
#
loop_
_entity.id
_entity.type
_entity.pdbx_description
1 polymer ?
#
loop_
_entity_poly.entity_id
_entity_poly.type
_entity_poly.pdbx_seq_one_letter_code
_entity_poly.pdbx_strand_id
1 'polypeptide(L)'
;MSAETSRNYTAVDELIVPADFADGRRKRIALYRSGKTKPFTGICKGAITTAKRGKDGFGYDPIFKAEGFEQTFAEISLDEKNEVGHRGKAVRQLVAYLTKL
;
A
#
# COMPACT_ATOMS: atom_id res chain seq x y z
N MET A 1 -22.29 -15.25 11.10
CA MET A 1 -22.60 -14.41 9.92
C MET A 1 -21.33 -13.70 9.47
N SER A 2 -20.57 -14.32 8.56
CA SER A 2 -19.47 -13.65 7.88
C SER A 2 -20.06 -12.71 6.84
N ALA A 3 -19.83 -11.41 6.99
CA ALA A 3 -20.17 -10.44 5.95
C ALA A 3 -19.26 -10.71 4.75
N GLU A 4 -19.80 -11.39 3.73
CA GLU A 4 -19.25 -11.35 2.38
C GLU A 4 -19.37 -9.92 1.87
N THR A 5 -18.30 -9.15 2.06
CA THR A 5 -18.14 -7.88 1.35
C THR A 5 -18.09 -8.21 -0.13
N SER A 6 -19.17 -7.90 -0.86
CA SER A 6 -19.16 -7.85 -2.32
C SER A 6 -17.98 -6.96 -2.74
N ARG A 7 -16.87 -7.58 -3.13
CA ARG A 7 -15.72 -6.84 -3.63
C ARG A 7 -16.12 -6.38 -5.02
N ASN A 8 -16.45 -5.10 -5.14
CA ASN A 8 -16.53 -4.46 -6.44
C ASN A 8 -15.14 -4.51 -7.08
N TYR A 9 -15.04 -4.72 -8.39
CA TYR A 9 -13.77 -4.76 -9.13
C TYR A 9 -13.83 -3.84 -10.35
N THR A 10 -12.68 -3.34 -10.80
CA THR A 10 -12.51 -2.49 -11.99
C THR A 10 -11.46 -3.08 -12.92
N ALA A 11 -11.70 -3.00 -14.24
CA ALA A 11 -10.77 -3.49 -15.25
C ALA A 11 -9.76 -2.41 -15.66
N VAL A 12 -8.47 -2.76 -15.72
CA VAL A 12 -7.36 -1.89 -16.14
C VAL A 12 -6.37 -2.73 -16.96
N ASP A 13 -6.19 -2.44 -18.25
CA ASP A 13 -5.30 -3.19 -19.15
C ASP A 13 -5.31 -4.71 -18.87
N GLU A 14 -6.51 -5.30 -18.98
CA GLU A 14 -6.80 -6.73 -18.77
C GLU A 14 -6.68 -7.23 -17.31
N LEU A 15 -6.33 -6.36 -16.36
CA LEU A 15 -6.24 -6.70 -14.94
C LEU A 15 -7.54 -6.35 -14.21
N ILE A 16 -8.05 -7.29 -13.42
CA ILE A 16 -9.18 -7.08 -12.51
C ILE A 16 -8.61 -6.58 -11.17
N VAL A 17 -8.94 -5.35 -10.79
CA VAL A 17 -8.43 -4.68 -9.58
C VAL A 17 -9.57 -4.48 -8.60
N PRO A 18 -9.41 -4.78 -7.30
CA PRO A 18 -10.43 -4.47 -6.30
C PRO A 18 -10.77 -2.97 -6.28
N ALA A 19 -12.04 -2.61 -6.26
CA ALA A 19 -12.47 -1.22 -6.30
C ALA A 19 -12.05 -0.44 -5.04
N ASP A 20 -11.93 -1.11 -3.89
CA ASP A 20 -11.39 -0.57 -2.65
C ASP A 20 -9.88 -0.32 -2.69
N PHE A 21 -9.20 -0.80 -3.74
CA PHE A 21 -7.80 -0.48 -3.98
C PHE A 21 -7.60 1.00 -4.35
N ALA A 22 -8.66 1.68 -4.83
CA ALA A 22 -8.68 3.13 -5.04
C ALA A 22 -8.56 3.93 -3.74
N ASP A 23 -8.84 3.33 -2.57
CA ASP A 23 -8.66 4.00 -1.27
C ASP A 23 -7.20 3.96 -0.78
N GLY A 24 -6.30 3.39 -1.58
CA GLY A 24 -4.89 3.29 -1.32
C GLY A 24 -4.42 1.94 -0.80
N ARG A 25 -3.11 1.72 -0.87
CA ARG A 25 -2.46 0.49 -0.39
C ARG A 25 -2.27 0.51 1.11
N ARG A 26 -2.56 -0.62 1.76
CA ARG A 26 -2.42 -0.79 3.21
C ARG A 26 -1.38 -1.86 3.52
N LYS A 27 -0.48 -1.60 4.48
CA LYS A 27 0.37 -2.63 5.11
C LYS A 27 0.11 -2.63 6.61
N ARG A 28 -0.05 -3.83 7.18
CA ARG A 28 -0.06 -4.05 8.63
C ARG A 28 1.17 -4.86 9.05
N ILE A 29 1.82 -4.43 10.12
CA ILE A 29 2.93 -5.11 10.81
C ILE A 29 2.49 -5.29 12.27
N ALA A 30 2.89 -6.36 12.94
CA ALA A 30 2.54 -6.57 14.33
C ALA A 30 3.79 -6.92 15.16
N LEU A 31 3.94 -6.27 16.31
CA LEU A 31 4.93 -6.62 17.32
C LEU A 31 4.31 -7.59 18.32
N TYR A 32 4.90 -8.77 18.48
CA TYR A 32 4.56 -9.70 19.55
C TYR A 32 5.61 -9.62 20.65
N ARG A 33 5.20 -9.23 21.87
CA ARG A 33 6.10 -9.12 23.02
C ARG A 33 5.33 -9.42 24.31
N SER A 34 5.93 -10.23 25.18
CA SER A 34 5.37 -10.57 26.50
C SER A 34 3.93 -11.07 26.44
N GLY A 35 3.64 -11.97 25.49
CA GLY A 35 2.30 -12.53 25.29
C GLY A 35 1.28 -11.60 24.64
N LYS A 36 1.66 -10.35 24.28
CA LYS A 36 0.76 -9.36 23.69
C LYS A 36 1.16 -9.00 22.26
N THR A 37 0.16 -8.76 21.42
CA THR A 37 0.34 -8.32 20.03
C THR A 37 -0.07 -6.86 19.89
N LYS A 38 0.81 -6.02 19.33
CA LYS A 38 0.50 -4.63 18.98
C LYS A 38 0.62 -4.42 17.46
N PRO A 39 -0.48 -4.11 16.75
CA PRO A 39 -0.44 -3.84 15.32
C PRO A 39 -0.03 -2.39 15.01
N PHE A 40 0.62 -2.21 13.86
CA PHE A 40 0.98 -0.93 13.24
C PHE A 40 0.54 -0.96 11.78
N THR A 41 -0.14 0.09 11.33
CA THR A 41 -0.73 0.13 9.98
C THR A 41 -0.22 1.35 9.23
N GLY A 42 0.43 1.11 8.10
CA GLY A 42 0.79 2.14 7.15
C GLY A 42 -0.17 2.14 5.97
N ILE A 43 -0.64 3.33 5.60
CA ILE A 43 -1.55 3.53 4.46
C ILE A 43 -0.88 4.50 3.48
N CYS A 44 -0.86 4.12 2.21
CA CYS A 44 -0.43 4.96 1.11
C CYS A 44 -1.65 5.20 0.22
N LYS A 45 -2.21 6.40 0.30
CA LYS A 45 -3.32 6.83 -0.56
C LYS A 45 -2.81 7.03 -1.98
N GLY A 46 -3.70 6.85 -2.95
CA GLY A 46 -3.38 6.96 -4.35
C GLY A 46 -4.58 6.58 -5.20
N ALA A 47 -4.37 6.51 -6.51
CA ALA A 47 -5.37 6.11 -7.46
C ALA A 47 -4.84 4.99 -8.36
N ILE A 48 -5.76 4.25 -8.95
CA ILE A 48 -5.44 3.33 -10.02
C ILE A 48 -5.46 4.08 -11.36
N THR A 49 -4.41 3.92 -12.15
CA THR A 49 -4.34 4.50 -13.50
C THR A 49 -5.17 3.69 -14.48
N THR A 50 -5.56 4.30 -15.60
CA THR A 50 -6.31 3.62 -16.66
C THR A 50 -5.46 2.68 -17.52
N ALA A 51 -4.14 2.87 -17.49
CA ALA A 51 -3.17 2.06 -18.21
C ALA A 51 -1.93 1.77 -17.35
N LYS A 52 -1.28 0.64 -17.62
CA LYS A 52 0.00 0.23 -17.01
C LYS A 52 1.13 1.14 -17.51
N ARG A 53 1.97 1.60 -16.59
CA ARG A 53 3.19 2.36 -16.88
C ARG A 53 4.33 1.96 -15.96
N GLY A 54 5.57 2.07 -16.45
CA GLY A 54 6.77 1.66 -15.73
C GLY A 54 7.11 0.19 -15.90
N LYS A 55 8.36 -0.17 -15.61
CA LYS A 55 8.91 -1.52 -15.79
C LYS A 55 9.41 -2.14 -14.48
N ASP A 56 9.52 -1.34 -13.43
CA ASP A 56 10.08 -1.75 -12.15
C ASP A 56 9.00 -2.12 -11.12
N GLY A 57 9.43 -2.67 -9.99
CA GLY A 57 8.52 -3.05 -8.91
C GLY A 57 7.80 -4.37 -9.15
N PHE A 58 6.64 -4.55 -8.51
CA PHE A 58 5.90 -5.81 -8.53
C PHE A 58 4.38 -5.62 -8.36
N GLY A 59 3.61 -6.63 -8.79
CA GLY A 59 2.16 -6.65 -8.62
C GLY A 59 1.50 -5.44 -9.27
N TYR A 60 0.76 -4.66 -8.48
CA TYR A 60 0.01 -3.49 -8.95
C TYR A 60 0.86 -2.23 -9.14
N ASP A 61 2.19 -2.30 -8.96
CA ASP A 61 3.06 -1.11 -9.04
C ASP A 61 2.92 -0.35 -10.36
N PRO A 62 2.80 -1.02 -11.53
CA PRO A 62 2.61 -0.34 -12.80
C PRO A 62 1.29 0.40 -12.97
N ILE A 63 0.32 0.23 -12.06
CA ILE A 63 -0.99 0.88 -12.14
C ILE A 63 -1.35 1.71 -10.92
N PHE A 64 -0.49 1.76 -9.91
CA PHE A 64 -0.76 2.50 -8.69
C PHE A 64 0.00 3.82 -8.70
N LYS A 65 -0.73 4.92 -8.74
CA LYS A 65 -0.22 6.28 -8.64
C LYS A 65 -0.44 6.77 -7.21
N ALA A 66 0.65 7.02 -6.47
CA ALA A 66 0.52 7.57 -5.11
C ALA A 66 0.03 9.03 -5.14
N GLU A 67 -0.69 9.42 -4.10
CA GLU A 67 -1.08 10.81 -3.90
C GLU A 67 0.17 11.72 -3.86
N GLY A 68 0.17 12.78 -4.67
CA GLY A 68 1.32 13.69 -4.83
C GLY A 68 2.32 13.28 -5.91
N PHE A 69 2.09 12.18 -6.64
CA PHE A 69 2.92 11.74 -7.76
C PHE A 69 2.11 11.66 -9.06
N GLU A 70 2.76 11.92 -10.19
CA GLU A 70 2.19 11.66 -11.52
C GLU A 70 2.62 10.30 -12.08
N GLN A 71 3.79 9.84 -11.64
CA GLN A 71 4.36 8.54 -11.93
C GLN A 71 3.68 7.42 -11.14
N THR A 72 3.63 6.23 -11.72
CA THR A 72 3.25 5.01 -10.99
C THR A 72 4.39 4.55 -10.08
N PHE A 73 4.09 3.61 -9.18
CA PHE A 73 5.10 2.96 -8.35
C PHE A 73 6.14 2.13 -9.11
N ALA A 74 5.91 1.85 -10.39
CA ALA A 74 6.86 1.21 -11.29
C ALA A 74 7.71 2.21 -12.09
N GLU A 75 7.45 3.50 -11.95
CA GLU A 75 8.13 4.60 -12.65
C GLU A 75 8.99 5.46 -11.70
N ILE A 76 8.81 5.33 -10.38
CA ILE A 76 9.62 6.02 -9.37
C ILE A 76 10.71 5.13 -8.80
N SER A 77 11.78 5.75 -8.32
CA SER A 77 12.88 5.06 -7.65
C SER A 77 12.44 4.36 -6.35
N LEU A 78 13.25 3.40 -5.91
CA LEU A 78 13.03 2.72 -4.63
C LEU A 78 13.03 3.70 -3.45
N ASP A 79 13.86 4.75 -3.50
CA ASP A 79 13.98 5.73 -2.44
C ASP A 79 12.72 6.59 -2.33
N GLU A 80 12.24 7.16 -3.44
CA GLU A 80 10.96 7.89 -3.50
C GLU A 80 9.80 7.01 -3.00
N LYS A 81 9.80 5.74 -3.41
CA LYS A 81 8.79 4.77 -2.97
C LYS A 81 8.87 4.46 -1.47
N ASN A 82 10.05 4.45 -0.87
CA ASN A 82 10.25 4.21 0.57
C ASN A 82 9.79 5.39 1.42
N GLU A 83 9.87 6.61 0.90
CA GLU A 83 9.36 7.81 1.56
C GLU A 83 7.83 7.74 1.68
N VAL A 84 7.13 7.48 0.56
CA VAL A 84 5.66 7.53 0.52
C VAL A 84 4.95 6.21 0.77
N GLY A 85 5.70 5.10 0.73
CA GLY A 85 5.19 3.75 0.81
C GLY A 85 4.51 3.39 2.14
N HIS A 86 3.43 2.62 2.02
CA HIS A 86 2.67 2.03 3.12
C HIS A 86 3.54 1.16 4.05
N ARG A 87 4.55 0.45 3.51
CA ARG A 87 5.51 -0.31 4.31
C ARG A 87 6.38 0.59 5.20
N GLY A 88 6.98 1.62 4.64
CA GLY A 88 7.80 2.58 5.38
C GLY A 88 7.01 3.24 6.52
N LYS A 89 5.77 3.65 6.25
CA LYS A 89 4.87 4.22 7.28
C LYS A 89 4.61 3.26 8.44
N ALA A 90 4.32 1.98 8.17
CA ALA A 90 4.09 0.98 9.21
C ALA A 90 5.35 0.74 10.07
N VAL A 91 6.53 0.66 9.42
CA VAL A 91 7.81 0.47 10.12
C VAL A 91 8.17 1.68 10.96
N ARG A 92 7.98 2.91 10.45
CA ARG A 92 8.24 4.14 11.21
C ARG A 92 7.38 4.22 12.48
N GLN A 93 6.11 3.83 12.42
CA GLN A 93 5.26 3.75 13.61
C GLN A 93 5.78 2.72 14.63
N LEU A 94 6.23 1.55 14.16
CA LEU A 94 6.82 0.52 15.01
C LEU A 94 8.11 1.05 15.68
N VAL A 95 9.02 1.66 14.92
CA VAL A 95 10.26 2.24 15.45
C VAL A 95 9.94 3.31 16.49
N ALA A 96 9.04 4.25 16.18
CA ALA A 96 8.64 5.30 17.11
C ALA A 96 7.99 4.77 18.40
N TYR A 97 7.34 3.60 18.34
CA TYR A 97 6.86 2.91 19.54
C TYR A 97 8.00 2.30 20.33
N LEU A 98 8.94 1.61 19.67
CA LEU A 98 10.08 0.96 20.32
C LEU A 98 11.04 1.97 20.98
N THR A 99 11.22 3.16 20.41
CA THR A 99 12.06 4.22 20.99
C THR A 99 11.46 4.88 22.23
N LYS A 100 10.19 4.60 22.54
CA LYS A 100 9.47 5.13 23.71
C LYS A 100 9.24 4.06 24.79
N LEU A 101 9.73 2.84 24.58
CA LEU A 101 9.72 1.75 25.56
C LEU A 101 10.93 1.86 26.48
#